data_AF-G0T2E7-F1
#
_entry.id   AF-G0T2E7-F1
#
_cell.length_a   1.000
_cell.length_b   1.000
_cell.length_c   1.000
_cell.angle_alpha   90.00
_cell.angle_beta   90.00
_cell.angle_gamma   90.00
#
_symmetry.space_group_name_H-M   'P 1'
#
loop_
_entity.id
_entity.type
_entity.pdbx_description
1 polymer ?
#
loop_
_entity_poly.entity_id
_entity_poly.type
_entity_poly.pdbx_seq_one_letter_code
_entity_poly.pdbx_strand_id
1 'polypeptide(L)' 'GGIGTVPVGRVETGIMKPGVVVTFAPSAISTEAKSVEMHHEALTEALP' A
#
# COMPACT_ATOMS: atom_id res chain seq x y z
N GLY A 1 -14.62 12.13 -7.21
CA GLY A 1 -13.15 12.11 -7.41
C GLY A 1 -12.66 10.76 -6.94
N GLY A 2 -11.88 10.05 -7.75
CA GLY A 2 -11.46 8.66 -7.44
C GLY A 2 -10.57 8.55 -6.20
N ILE A 3 -10.23 7.31 -5.84
CA ILE A 3 -9.45 6.93 -4.64
C ILE A 3 -7.98 7.39 -4.72
N GLY A 4 -7.56 7.92 -5.86
CA GLY A 4 -6.18 8.29 -6.18
C GLY A 4 -5.50 7.20 -6.99
N THR A 5 -4.19 7.06 -6.83
CA THR A 5 -3.39 6.01 -7.47
C THR A 5 -3.45 4.72 -6.64
N VAL A 6 -3.76 3.59 -7.28
CA VAL A 6 -3.82 2.27 -6.64
C VAL A 6 -2.71 1.38 -7.21
N PRO A 7 -1.53 1.31 -6.59
CA PRO A 7 -0.49 0.36 -6.97
C PRO A 7 -0.86 -1.05 -6.51
N VAL A 8 -0.51 -2.06 -7.29
CA VAL A 8 -0.72 -3.48 -6.96
C VAL A 8 0.60 -4.22 -7.05
N GLY A 9 0.89 -5.04 -6.05
CA GLY A 9 2.13 -5.80 -5.97
C GLY A 9 2.11 -6.77 -4.79
N ARG A 10 3.23 -7.48 -4.61
CA ARG A 10 3.44 -8.39 -3.50
C ARG A 10 4.25 -7.71 -2.40
N VAL A 11 3.88 -7.98 -1.14
CA VAL A 11 4.73 -7.68 0.01
C VAL A 11 5.83 -8.73 0.05
N GLU A 12 7.08 -8.35 -0.17
CA GLU A 12 8.17 -9.34 -0.15
C GLU A 12 8.70 -9.57 1.27
N THR A 13 8.63 -8.56 2.13
CA THR A 13 9.10 -8.60 3.53
C THR A 13 8.29 -7.65 4.42
N GLY A 14 8.32 -7.89 5.74
CA GLY A 14 7.70 -7.02 6.73
C GLY A 14 6.17 -7.11 6.76
N ILE A 15 5.52 -6.05 7.28
CA ILE A 15 4.06 -5.94 7.40
C ILE A 15 3.64 -4.60 6.81
N MET A 16 2.65 -4.60 5.91
CA MET A 16 2.06 -3.37 5.35
C MET A 16 0.71 -3.11 6.01
N LYS A 17 0.47 -1.88 6.49
CA LYS A 17 -0.78 -1.48 7.16
C LYS A 17 -1.30 -0.17 6.57
N PRO A 18 -2.62 0.09 6.60
CA PRO A 18 -3.14 1.43 6.38
C PRO A 18 -2.45 2.45 7.30
N GLY A 19 -2.17 3.65 6.79
CA GLY A 19 -1.52 4.74 7.52
C GLY A 19 0.02 4.73 7.50
N VAL A 20 0.66 3.69 6.95
CA VAL A 20 2.13 3.71 6.81
C VAL A 20 2.55 4.64 5.67
N VAL A 21 3.67 5.34 5.86
CA VAL A 21 4.28 6.12 4.78
C VAL A 21 5.09 5.17 3.89
N VAL A 22 4.70 5.08 2.63
CA VAL A 22 5.39 4.31 1.60
C VAL A 22 6.22 5.26 0.74
N THR A 23 7.36 4.78 0.25
CA THR A 23 8.21 5.54 -0.68
C THR A 23 8.32 4.78 -2.00
N PHE A 24 7.94 5.42 -3.09
CA PHE A 24 7.99 4.85 -4.44
C PHE A 24 9.32 5.16 -5.11
N ALA A 25 10.05 4.11 -5.48
CA ALA A 25 11.21 4.20 -6.36
C ALA A 25 10.78 4.23 -7.84
N PRO A 26 11.57 4.80 -8.76
CA PRO A 26 12.86 5.47 -8.54
C PRO A 26 12.73 6.95 -8.14
N SER A 27 11.53 7.53 -8.21
CA SER A 27 11.29 8.96 -8.00
C SER A 27 11.39 9.42 -6.55
N ALA A 28 11.57 8.48 -5.61
CA ALA A 28 11.64 8.74 -4.17
C ALA A 28 10.44 9.54 -3.64
N ILE A 29 9.25 9.30 -4.20
CA ILE A 29 8.02 9.96 -3.76
C ILE A 29 7.48 9.24 -2.54
N SER A 30 7.38 9.93 -1.41
CA SER A 30 6.77 9.40 -0.19
C SER A 30 5.32 9.86 -0.05
N THR A 31 4.43 8.95 0.30
CA THR A 31 3.01 9.24 0.58
C THR A 31 2.47 8.24 1.60
N GLU A 32 1.38 8.58 2.25
CA GLU A 32 0.65 7.66 3.11
C GLU A 32 -0.16 6.65 2.28
N ALA A 33 -0.07 5.36 2.65
CA ALA A 33 -0.94 4.32 2.14
C ALA A 33 -2.29 4.36 2.88
N LYS A 34 -3.37 4.76 2.19
CA LYS A 34 -4.68 4.97 2.83
C LYS A 34 -5.45 3.69 3.13
N SER A 35 -5.32 2.68 2.27
CA SER A 35 -5.93 1.36 2.44
C SER A 35 -4.99 0.29 1.91
N VAL A 36 -5.21 -0.93 2.40
CA VAL A 36 -4.56 -2.15 1.90
C VAL A 36 -5.68 -3.13 1.58
N GLU A 37 -5.67 -3.68 0.37
CA GLU A 37 -6.72 -4.55 -0.13
C GLU A 37 -6.12 -5.77 -0.83
N MET A 38 -6.72 -6.95 -0.65
CA MET A 38 -6.40 -8.17 -1.40
C MET A 38 -7.71 -8.82 -1.84
N HIS A 39 -7.78 -9.27 -3.11
CA HIS A 39 -8.95 -9.97 -3.65
C HIS A 39 -10.31 -9.24 -3.43
N HIS A 40 -10.32 -7.90 -3.49
CA HIS A 40 -11.48 -7.03 -3.22
C HIS A 40 -11.96 -7.01 -1.75
N GLU A 41 -11.07 -7.33 -0.82
CA GLU A 41 -11.32 -7.24 0.62
C GLU A 41 -10.33 -6.28 1.28
N ALA A 42 -10.83 -5.43 2.17
CA ALA A 42 -10.01 -4.52 2.95
C ALA A 42 -9.32 -5.27 4.08
N LEU A 43 -8.02 -5.06 4.23
CA LEU A 43 -7.19 -5.70 5.25
C LEU A 43 -6.69 -4.68 6.27
N THR A 44 -6.59 -5.13 7.52
CA THR A 44 -5.94 -4.36 8.60
C THR A 44 -4.41 -4.46 8.51
N GLU A 45 -3.89 -5.52 7.89
CA GLU A 45 -2.49 -5.72 7.58
C GLU A 45 -2.30 -6.69 6.41
N ALA A 46 -1.23 -6.50 5.64
CA ALA A 46 -0.73 -7.44 4.65
C ALA A 46 0.65 -7.96 5.06
N LEU A 47 0.83 -9.27 4.90
CA LEU A 47 2.02 -10.04 5.21
C LEU A 47 2.65 -10.59 3.90
N PRO A 48 3.88 -11.14 3.95
CA PRO A 48 4.58 -11.64 2.76
C PRO A 48 4.01 -12.89 2.09
#